data_AF-A0A4P7C118-F1
#
_entry.id   AF-A0A4P7C118-F1
#
_cell.length_a   1.000
_cell.length_b   1.000
_cell.length_c   1.000
_cell.angle_alpha   90.00
_cell.angle_beta   90.00
_cell.angle_gamma   90.00
#
_symmetry.space_group_name_H-M   'P 1'
#
loop_
_entity.id
_entity.type
_entity.pdbx_description
1 polymer ?
#
loop_
_entity_poly.entity_id
_entity_poly.type
_entity_poly.pdbx_seq_one_letter_code
_entity_poly.pdbx_strand_id
1 'polypeptide(L)'
;MPGDSDFFTFEVPNPHARVTVSTIGETNTTGRLFKLNESDGRFTYQNIRDFHSGFDLNFLISKALEKGTYCVEVTGHNNDDVGDYLFQTTGAFIPAGSCSGEAVSLSATSLDFGAVPQRNVRRKLIILENTGEEPLFIDSVTLAGTNPAQFGIVNDTCSGHILQPAQLKGRKRCSLRPAFAPLGPVGLKTANLLISCNAPDSLPLKVKLKGHGFIRQ
;
A
#
# COMPACT_ATOMS: atom_id res chain seq x y z
N MET A 1 -1.36 -5.41 -26.56
CA MET A 1 -1.81 -5.67 -27.96
C MET A 1 -2.25 -4.35 -28.61
N PRO A 2 -2.40 -4.19 -29.94
CA PRO A 2 -3.01 -2.97 -30.50
C PRO A 2 -4.38 -2.74 -29.84
N GLY A 3 -4.55 -1.57 -29.22
CA GLY A 3 -5.73 -1.27 -28.39
C GLY A 3 -5.68 -1.75 -26.93
N ASP A 4 -4.50 -2.11 -26.40
CA ASP A 4 -4.32 -2.34 -24.97
C ASP A 4 -4.55 -1.04 -24.19
N SER A 5 -5.25 -1.15 -23.07
CA SER A 5 -5.50 -0.03 -22.16
C SER A 5 -5.15 -0.48 -20.76
N ASP A 6 -4.16 0.18 -20.17
CA ASP A 6 -3.76 -0.06 -18.80
C ASP A 6 -4.43 0.95 -17.89
N PHE A 7 -4.79 0.52 -16.69
CA PHE A 7 -5.55 1.34 -15.74
C PHE A 7 -4.80 1.45 -14.41
N PHE A 8 -4.51 2.67 -13.99
CA PHE A 8 -3.81 2.97 -12.74
C PHE A 8 -4.71 3.79 -11.82
N THR A 9 -4.86 3.37 -10.56
CA THR A 9 -5.72 4.07 -9.60
C THR A 9 -4.91 4.77 -8.52
N PHE A 10 -5.40 5.94 -8.10
CA PHE A 10 -4.84 6.71 -6.99
C PHE A 10 -5.95 7.51 -6.30
N GLU A 11 -5.71 7.95 -5.07
CA GLU A 11 -6.64 8.78 -4.33
C GLU A 11 -6.04 10.17 -4.10
N VAL A 12 -6.91 11.18 -4.13
CA VAL A 12 -6.59 12.57 -3.82
C VAL A 12 -7.15 12.87 -2.42
N PRO A 13 -6.30 13.15 -1.42
CA PRO A 13 -6.74 13.29 -0.03
C PRO A 13 -7.47 14.60 0.26
N ASN A 14 -7.05 15.68 -0.40
CA ASN A 14 -7.51 17.05 -0.11
C ASN A 14 -8.11 17.70 -1.37
N PRO A 15 -9.15 18.53 -1.24
CA PRO A 15 -9.67 19.29 -2.37
C PRO A 15 -8.61 20.25 -2.92
N HIS A 16 -8.66 20.48 -4.23
CA HIS A 16 -7.71 21.31 -4.98
C HIS A 16 -6.23 20.89 -4.89
N ALA A 17 -5.95 19.66 -4.48
CA ALA A 17 -4.60 19.12 -4.37
C ALA A 17 -3.99 18.92 -5.77
N ARG A 18 -2.74 19.39 -5.96
CA ARG A 18 -2.04 19.22 -7.24
C ARG A 18 -1.44 17.84 -7.34
N VAL A 19 -1.85 17.11 -8.38
CA VAL A 19 -1.31 15.81 -8.77
C VAL A 19 -0.77 15.90 -10.19
N THR A 20 0.37 15.27 -10.43
CA THR A 20 0.93 15.09 -11.76
C THR A 20 1.03 13.60 -12.04
N VAL A 21 0.39 13.14 -13.12
CA VAL A 21 0.51 11.79 -13.66
C VAL A 21 1.17 11.87 -15.02
N SER A 22 2.12 10.98 -15.29
CA SER A 22 2.84 10.94 -16.56
C SER A 22 3.33 9.54 -16.86
N THR A 23 3.75 9.34 -18.09
CA THR A 23 4.53 8.17 -18.50
C THR A 23 5.94 8.60 -18.89
N ILE A 24 6.90 7.69 -18.79
CA ILE A 24 8.24 7.86 -19.36
C ILE A 24 8.63 6.57 -20.09
N GLY A 25 9.44 6.69 -21.14
CA GLY A 25 9.82 5.57 -22.00
C GLY A 25 9.81 5.94 -23.47
N GLU A 26 10.07 4.95 -24.33
CA GLU A 26 10.12 5.13 -25.78
C GLU A 26 8.75 4.98 -26.45
N THR A 27 7.78 4.35 -25.78
CA THR A 27 6.42 4.15 -26.33
C THR A 27 5.60 5.43 -26.21
N ASN A 28 4.99 5.85 -27.32
CA ASN A 28 4.14 7.04 -27.31
C ASN A 28 2.78 6.75 -26.68
N THR A 29 2.42 7.50 -25.64
CA THR A 29 1.27 7.19 -24.80
C THR A 29 0.32 8.37 -24.61
N THR A 30 -0.98 8.07 -24.48
CA THR A 30 -2.04 9.02 -24.14
C THR A 30 -2.60 8.67 -22.77
N GLY A 31 -2.75 9.69 -21.92
CA GLY A 31 -3.35 9.56 -20.60
C GLY A 31 -4.75 10.16 -20.58
N ARG A 32 -5.71 9.48 -19.96
CA ARG A 32 -7.06 10.00 -19.68
C ARG A 32 -7.40 9.80 -18.21
N LEU A 33 -7.93 10.85 -17.59
CA LEU A 33 -8.27 10.84 -16.17
C LEU A 33 -9.77 10.64 -15.95
N PHE A 34 -10.11 9.74 -15.05
CA PHE A 34 -11.45 9.42 -14.61
C PHE A 34 -11.56 9.59 -13.09
N LYS A 35 -12.74 9.92 -12.58
CA LYS A 35 -13.05 9.98 -11.14
C LYS A 35 -14.12 8.97 -10.80
N LEU A 36 -13.93 8.23 -9.71
CA LEU A 36 -14.94 7.34 -9.15
C LEU A 36 -16.11 8.17 -8.63
N ASN A 37 -17.33 7.82 -9.04
CA ASN A 37 -18.53 8.25 -8.35
C ASN A 37 -18.85 7.21 -7.26
N GLU A 38 -18.68 7.61 -6.00
CA GLU A 38 -18.87 6.71 -4.85
C GLU A 38 -20.33 6.25 -4.69
N SER A 39 -21.30 7.00 -5.22
CA SER A 39 -22.72 6.64 -5.09
C SER A 39 -23.10 5.42 -5.95
N ASP A 40 -22.43 5.24 -7.09
CA ASP A 40 -22.75 4.18 -8.06
C ASP A 40 -21.57 3.25 -8.37
N GLY A 41 -20.38 3.53 -7.84
CA GLY A 41 -19.16 2.75 -8.03
C GLY A 41 -18.57 2.84 -9.44
N ARG A 42 -18.97 3.81 -10.27
CA ARG A 42 -18.52 3.93 -11.67
C ARG A 42 -17.51 5.05 -11.84
N PHE A 43 -16.49 4.80 -12.66
CA PHE A 43 -15.55 5.83 -13.09
C PHE A 43 -16.16 6.70 -14.19
N THR A 44 -16.08 8.01 -14.00
CA THR A 44 -16.57 9.03 -14.92
C THR A 44 -15.41 9.82 -15.48
N TYR A 45 -15.35 9.93 -16.81
CA TYR A 45 -14.29 10.66 -17.49
C TYR A 45 -14.32 12.14 -17.11
N GLN A 46 -13.18 12.69 -16.71
CA GLN A 46 -13.07 14.05 -16.18
C GLN A 46 -12.84 15.11 -17.26
N ASN A 47 -12.94 14.77 -18.55
CA ASN A 47 -12.57 15.63 -19.67
C ASN A 47 -11.10 16.13 -19.59
N ILE A 48 -10.24 15.36 -18.93
CA ILE A 48 -8.80 15.63 -18.85
C ILE A 48 -8.10 14.51 -19.59
N ARG A 49 -7.48 14.88 -20.71
CA ARG A 49 -6.53 14.04 -21.43
C ARG A 49 -5.29 14.84 -21.73
N ASP A 50 -4.16 14.15 -21.78
CA ASP A 50 -2.98 14.66 -22.45
C ASP A 50 -2.42 13.58 -23.37
N PHE A 51 -1.92 14.04 -24.51
CA PHE A 51 -1.31 13.22 -25.54
C PHE A 51 0.04 13.80 -26.00
N HIS A 52 0.41 15.00 -25.52
CA HIS A 52 1.74 15.61 -25.54
C HIS A 52 1.66 17.08 -25.12
N SER A 53 2.66 17.57 -24.39
CA SER A 53 2.92 19.02 -24.32
C SER A 53 4.38 19.41 -24.60
N GLY A 54 5.21 18.51 -25.17
CA GLY A 54 6.63 18.80 -25.43
C GLY A 54 7.39 17.77 -26.28
N PHE A 55 8.73 17.82 -26.19
CA PHE A 55 9.69 17.00 -26.96
C PHE A 55 9.70 15.49 -26.63
N ASP A 56 8.93 15.07 -25.63
CA ASP A 56 8.91 13.69 -25.15
C ASP A 56 7.67 12.95 -25.66
N LEU A 57 7.82 11.66 -25.97
CA LEU A 57 6.79 10.80 -26.53
C LEU A 57 5.64 10.47 -25.54
N ASN A 58 5.59 11.04 -24.34
CA ASN A 58 4.69 10.58 -23.27
C ASN A 58 3.75 11.67 -22.77
N PHE A 59 2.59 11.29 -22.22
CA PHE A 59 1.66 12.25 -21.64
C PHE A 59 2.16 12.80 -20.30
N LEU A 60 1.73 14.03 -19.98
CA LEU A 60 1.89 14.63 -18.66
C LEU A 60 0.62 15.42 -18.30
N ILE A 61 -0.14 14.91 -17.35
CA ILE A 61 -1.31 15.60 -16.80
C ILE A 61 -0.93 16.14 -15.42
N SER A 62 -0.82 17.46 -15.29
CA SER A 62 -0.68 18.14 -14.00
C SER A 62 -1.93 18.98 -13.69
N LYS A 63 -2.71 18.57 -12.69
CA LYS A 63 -4.00 19.20 -12.36
C LYS A 63 -4.22 19.32 -10.85
N ALA A 64 -4.90 20.39 -10.45
CA ALA A 64 -5.53 20.46 -9.14
C ALA A 64 -6.84 19.68 -9.18
N LEU A 65 -6.93 18.62 -8.37
CA LEU A 65 -8.05 17.68 -8.34
C LEU A 65 -8.82 17.82 -7.02
N GLU A 66 -10.10 17.46 -7.04
CA GLU A 66 -10.93 17.38 -5.84
C GLU A 66 -10.61 16.11 -5.04
N LYS A 67 -11.02 16.06 -3.76
CA LYS A 67 -10.94 14.81 -2.98
C LYS A 67 -11.66 13.67 -3.71
N GLY A 68 -11.07 12.47 -3.68
CA GLY A 68 -11.69 11.23 -4.13
C GLY A 68 -10.74 10.29 -4.88
N THR A 69 -11.29 9.15 -5.32
CA THR A 69 -10.54 8.15 -6.09
C THR A 69 -10.55 8.47 -7.58
N TYR A 70 -9.38 8.37 -8.21
CA TYR A 70 -9.16 8.60 -9.63
C TYR A 70 -8.56 7.36 -10.29
N CYS A 71 -8.84 7.22 -11.58
CA CYS A 71 -8.25 6.21 -12.45
C CYS A 71 -7.64 6.90 -13.67
N VAL A 72 -6.44 6.49 -14.05
CA VAL A 72 -5.79 6.90 -15.29
C VAL A 72 -5.84 5.72 -16.24
N GLU A 73 -6.50 5.92 -17.38
CA GLU A 73 -6.36 5.04 -18.53
C GLU A 73 -5.11 5.49 -19.31
N VAL A 74 -4.20 4.57 -19.56
CA VAL A 74 -3.02 4.76 -20.40
C VAL A 74 -3.17 3.88 -21.64
N THR A 75 -3.07 4.49 -22.80
CA THR A 75 -3.10 3.80 -24.09
C THR A 75 -1.92 4.23 -24.95
N GLY A 76 -1.56 3.43 -25.95
CA GLY A 76 -0.76 3.93 -27.08
C GLY A 76 -1.44 5.15 -27.72
N HIS A 77 -0.65 6.13 -28.18
CA HIS A 77 -1.20 7.32 -28.83
C HIS A 77 -1.84 6.99 -30.19
N ASN A 78 -1.13 6.19 -31.00
CA ASN A 78 -1.62 5.55 -32.22
C ASN A 78 -1.82 4.05 -31.98
N ASN A 79 -2.52 3.40 -32.91
CA ASN A 79 -2.77 1.95 -32.84
C ASN A 79 -1.48 1.10 -32.88
N ASP A 80 -0.42 1.64 -33.49
CA ASP A 80 0.87 0.96 -33.64
C ASP A 80 1.86 1.34 -32.52
N ASP A 81 1.49 2.28 -31.64
CA ASP A 81 2.30 2.65 -30.47
C ASP A 81 2.15 1.58 -29.40
N VAL A 82 2.96 0.53 -29.51
CA VAL A 82 3.02 -0.60 -28.58
C VAL A 82 4.42 -0.71 -27.99
N GLY A 83 4.51 -1.07 -26.70
CA GLY A 83 5.79 -1.27 -26.02
C GLY A 83 5.74 -0.88 -24.55
N ASP A 84 6.90 -0.93 -23.91
CA ASP A 84 7.05 -0.68 -22.48
C ASP A 84 7.09 0.82 -22.16
N TYR A 85 6.44 1.18 -21.06
CA TYR A 85 6.51 2.51 -20.47
C TYR A 85 6.47 2.40 -18.95
N LEU A 86 6.94 3.42 -18.24
CA LEU A 86 6.80 3.54 -16.80
C LEU A 86 5.77 4.63 -16.47
N PHE A 87 4.70 4.24 -15.78
CA PHE A 87 3.75 5.20 -15.21
C PHE A 87 4.31 5.82 -13.91
N GLN A 88 4.22 7.14 -13.81
CA GLN A 88 4.66 7.91 -12.66
C GLN A 88 3.51 8.79 -12.14
N THR A 89 3.41 8.90 -10.82
CA THR A 89 2.54 9.86 -10.16
C THR A 89 3.35 10.64 -9.13
N THR A 90 3.18 11.96 -9.09
CA THR A 90 3.84 12.87 -8.15
C THR A 90 2.85 13.91 -7.62
N GLY A 91 3.22 14.59 -6.53
CA GLY A 91 2.35 15.57 -5.87
C GLY A 91 1.53 14.96 -4.73
N ALA A 92 0.34 15.51 -4.48
CA ALA A 92 -0.50 15.13 -3.34
C ALA A 92 -1.47 14.01 -3.72
N PHE A 93 -0.96 12.78 -3.77
CA PHE A 93 -1.74 11.58 -4.06
C PHE A 93 -1.43 10.46 -3.06
N ILE A 94 -2.36 9.53 -2.93
CA ILE A 94 -2.19 8.25 -2.21
C ILE A 94 -2.19 7.15 -3.29
N PRO A 95 -1.11 6.36 -3.43
CA PRO A 95 -1.12 5.16 -4.25
C PRO A 95 -2.24 4.21 -3.79
N ALA A 96 -2.95 3.59 -4.73
CA ALA A 96 -3.80 2.45 -4.39
C ALA A 96 -2.96 1.37 -3.67
N GLY A 97 -3.22 1.14 -2.38
CA GLY A 97 -2.48 0.18 -1.55
C GLY A 97 -1.39 0.74 -0.59
N SER A 98 -1.37 2.03 -0.21
CA SER A 98 -0.49 2.56 0.86
C SER A 98 -1.16 2.87 2.23
N CYS A 99 -0.59 2.35 3.34
CA CYS A 99 -1.09 2.53 4.72
C CYS A 99 -0.45 3.71 5.45
N SER A 100 -1.23 4.53 6.15
CA SER A 100 -0.75 5.57 7.07
C SER A 100 -1.36 5.48 8.47
N GLY A 101 -0.58 5.84 9.50
CA GLY A 101 -0.82 5.51 10.90
C GLY A 101 -1.62 6.48 11.78
N GLU A 102 -2.20 7.57 11.28
CA GLU A 102 -3.07 8.45 12.12
C GLU A 102 -4.52 7.96 12.21
N ALA A 103 -4.94 7.13 11.25
CA ALA A 103 -6.24 6.47 11.23
C ALA A 103 -6.16 5.00 11.68
N VAL A 104 -5.02 4.53 12.19
CA VAL A 104 -4.82 3.11 12.52
C VAL A 104 -4.13 2.96 13.87
N SER A 105 -4.79 2.26 14.79
CA SER A 105 -4.23 1.88 16.09
C SER A 105 -3.67 0.46 16.03
N LEU A 106 -2.43 0.32 16.50
CA LEU A 106 -1.75 -0.95 16.75
C LEU A 106 -1.69 -1.21 18.26
N SER A 107 -2.04 -2.41 18.69
CA SER A 107 -1.89 -2.78 20.11
C SER A 107 -0.43 -2.79 20.60
N ALA A 108 0.55 -2.83 19.68
CA ALA A 108 1.97 -2.69 19.96
C ALA A 108 2.74 -2.25 18.71
N THR A 109 3.67 -1.30 18.87
CA THR A 109 4.62 -0.87 17.82
C THR A 109 5.99 -1.56 17.93
N SER A 110 6.20 -2.35 18.98
CA SER A 110 7.34 -3.24 19.12
C SER A 110 6.99 -4.52 19.88
N LEU A 111 7.60 -5.64 19.47
CA LEU A 111 7.43 -6.94 20.11
C LEU A 111 8.79 -7.53 20.48
N ASP A 112 8.96 -7.83 21.77
CA ASP A 112 10.08 -8.61 22.28
C ASP A 112 9.66 -10.06 22.55
N PHE A 113 10.25 -11.02 21.86
CA PHE A 113 10.00 -12.44 22.09
C PHE A 113 10.85 -13.01 23.23
N GLY A 114 11.83 -12.27 23.73
CA GLY A 114 12.77 -12.70 24.76
C GLY A 114 13.68 -13.83 24.28
N ALA A 115 14.23 -14.59 25.23
CA ALA A 115 15.05 -15.76 24.93
C ALA A 115 14.19 -16.94 24.47
N VAL A 116 14.49 -17.48 23.30
CA VAL A 116 13.83 -18.65 22.72
C VAL A 116 14.90 -19.67 22.30
N PRO A 117 14.81 -20.93 22.75
CA PRO A 117 15.76 -21.94 22.33
C PRO A 117 15.58 -22.23 20.84
N GLN A 118 16.67 -22.59 20.16
CA GLN A 118 16.61 -22.96 18.76
C GLN A 118 15.61 -24.10 18.51
N ARG A 119 14.99 -24.09 17.33
CA ARG A 119 13.91 -25.03 16.92
C ARG A 119 12.59 -24.88 17.70
N ASN A 120 12.48 -23.94 18.62
CA ASN A 120 11.21 -23.59 19.25
C ASN A 120 10.62 -22.32 18.62
N VAL A 121 9.30 -22.15 18.77
CA VAL A 121 8.57 -21.00 18.25
C VAL A 121 7.87 -20.29 19.40
N ARG A 122 8.02 -18.97 19.47
CA ARG A 122 7.24 -18.11 20.36
C ARG A 122 6.41 -17.13 19.55
N ARG A 123 5.14 -16.98 19.91
CA ARG A 123 4.16 -16.17 19.19
C ARG A 123 3.70 -15.01 20.05
N LYS A 124 3.41 -13.87 19.43
CA LYS A 124 2.75 -12.72 20.07
C LYS A 124 1.56 -12.30 19.21
N LEU A 125 0.64 -11.55 19.82
CA LEU A 125 -0.56 -11.05 19.18
C LEU A 125 -0.42 -9.54 18.96
N ILE A 126 -0.80 -9.08 17.78
CA ILE A 126 -1.02 -7.67 17.46
C ILE A 126 -2.48 -7.55 17.01
N ILE A 127 -3.16 -6.53 17.52
CA ILE A 127 -4.51 -6.15 17.08
C ILE A 127 -4.38 -4.84 16.31
N LEU A 128 -5.01 -4.80 15.13
CA LEU A 128 -5.21 -3.57 14.36
C LEU A 128 -6.66 -3.11 14.49
N GLU A 129 -6.83 -1.80 14.67
CA GLU A 129 -8.12 -1.12 14.66
C GLU A 129 -8.05 0.13 13.78
N ASN A 130 -9.06 0.33 12.93
CA ASN A 130 -9.21 1.56 12.17
C ASN A 130 -9.83 2.64 13.08
N THR A 131 -9.04 3.63 13.46
CA THR A 131 -9.45 4.78 14.27
C THR A 131 -9.85 5.98 13.42
N GLY A 132 -9.72 5.90 12.10
CA GLY A 132 -10.19 6.93 11.17
C GLY A 132 -11.70 6.89 10.94
N GLU A 133 -12.16 7.81 10.11
CA GLU A 133 -13.57 7.97 9.74
C GLU A 133 -13.94 7.23 8.44
N GLU A 134 -12.94 6.83 7.64
CA GLU A 134 -13.11 6.14 6.35
C GLU A 134 -12.74 4.64 6.46
N PRO A 135 -13.29 3.74 5.63
CA PRO A 135 -12.89 2.33 5.60
C PRO A 135 -11.41 2.12 5.26
N LEU A 136 -10.74 1.29 6.06
CA LEU A 136 -9.32 0.97 5.90
C LEU A 136 -9.16 -0.43 5.28
N PHE A 137 -8.77 -0.51 4.03
CA PHE A 137 -8.36 -1.74 3.36
C PHE A 137 -6.90 -2.05 3.68
N ILE A 138 -6.62 -3.21 4.29
CA ILE A 138 -5.26 -3.71 4.49
C ILE A 138 -4.86 -4.53 3.26
N ASP A 139 -3.86 -4.07 2.51
CA ASP A 139 -3.37 -4.76 1.32
C ASP A 139 -2.57 -6.00 1.70
N SER A 140 -1.47 -5.81 2.43
CA SER A 140 -0.52 -6.88 2.71
C SER A 140 0.25 -6.67 4.01
N VAL A 141 0.68 -7.78 4.61
CA VAL A 141 1.57 -7.81 5.77
C VAL A 141 2.83 -8.61 5.43
N THR A 142 3.99 -7.98 5.56
CA THR A 142 5.28 -8.57 5.16
C THR A 142 6.33 -8.44 6.26
N LEU A 143 7.39 -9.27 6.18
CA LEU A 143 8.54 -9.23 7.06
C LEU A 143 9.77 -8.70 6.32
N ALA A 144 10.47 -7.73 6.91
CA ALA A 144 11.65 -7.11 6.35
C ALA A 144 12.72 -6.81 7.41
N GLY A 145 13.86 -6.27 6.98
CA GLY A 145 14.96 -5.86 7.86
C GLY A 145 16.09 -6.88 7.96
N THR A 146 16.79 -6.90 9.10
CA THR A 146 18.09 -7.60 9.24
C THR A 146 17.96 -9.12 9.31
N ASN A 147 16.98 -9.66 10.01
CA ASN A 147 16.83 -11.10 10.22
C ASN A 147 15.40 -11.63 9.95
N PRO A 148 14.72 -11.24 8.86
CA PRO A 148 13.32 -11.58 8.62
C PRO A 148 13.06 -13.09 8.59
N ALA A 149 14.02 -13.88 8.08
CA ALA A 149 13.92 -15.35 8.03
C ALA A 149 13.87 -16.05 9.40
N GLN A 150 14.14 -15.33 10.50
CA GLN A 150 14.00 -15.84 11.87
C GLN A 150 12.61 -15.56 12.46
N PHE A 151 11.76 -14.86 11.72
CA PHE A 151 10.41 -14.50 12.10
C PHE A 151 9.42 -15.05 11.07
N GLY A 152 8.15 -15.19 11.47
CA GLY A 152 7.07 -15.63 10.60
C GLY A 152 5.74 -15.03 11.02
N ILE A 153 4.72 -15.15 10.17
CA ILE A 153 3.34 -14.76 10.47
C ILE A 153 2.52 -16.04 10.41
N VAL A 154 2.01 -16.49 11.56
CA VAL A 154 1.32 -17.80 11.66
C VAL A 154 -0.20 -17.68 11.68
N ASN A 155 -0.72 -16.46 11.80
CA ASN A 155 -2.12 -16.14 11.56
C ASN A 155 -2.22 -14.67 11.14
N ASP A 156 -2.89 -14.44 10.03
CA ASP A 156 -3.15 -13.11 9.47
C ASP A 156 -4.62 -13.04 9.11
N THR A 157 -5.37 -12.22 9.84
CA THR A 157 -6.78 -11.93 9.53
C THR A 157 -6.95 -10.51 8.99
N CYS A 158 -5.86 -9.83 8.66
CA CYS A 158 -5.82 -8.45 8.21
C CYS A 158 -5.66 -8.35 6.70
N SER A 159 -4.66 -9.01 6.12
CA SER A 159 -4.35 -8.89 4.68
C SER A 159 -5.58 -9.21 3.81
N GLY A 160 -5.86 -8.36 2.83
CA GLY A 160 -7.02 -8.47 1.93
C GLY A 160 -8.37 -8.14 2.57
N HIS A 161 -8.41 -7.62 3.80
CA HIS A 161 -9.66 -7.28 4.49
C HIS A 161 -9.83 -5.77 4.70
N ILE A 162 -11.10 -5.38 4.79
CA ILE A 162 -11.52 -4.01 5.10
C ILE A 162 -11.88 -3.91 6.59
N LEU A 163 -11.22 -3.00 7.29
CA LEU A 163 -11.56 -2.56 8.64
C LEU A 163 -12.45 -1.33 8.58
N GLN A 164 -13.68 -1.48 9.06
CA GLN A 164 -14.61 -0.38 9.20
C GLN A 164 -14.18 0.58 10.33
N PRO A 165 -14.50 1.88 10.23
CA PRO A 165 -14.26 2.88 11.29
C PRO A 165 -14.69 2.41 12.68
N ALA A 166 -13.87 2.68 13.70
CA ALA A 166 -14.11 2.22 15.08
C ALA A 166 -15.44 2.70 15.69
N GLN A 167 -15.98 3.81 15.18
CA GLN A 167 -17.23 4.42 15.64
C GLN A 167 -18.48 3.65 15.15
N LEU A 168 -18.37 2.79 14.13
CA LEU A 168 -19.49 2.03 13.57
C LEU A 168 -19.82 0.78 14.41
N LYS A 169 -21.12 0.50 14.58
CA LYS A 169 -21.61 -0.71 15.27
C LYS A 169 -21.35 -1.97 14.42
N GLY A 170 -20.95 -3.07 15.07
CA GLY A 170 -20.68 -4.35 14.40
C GLY A 170 -19.27 -4.50 13.80
N ARG A 171 -18.35 -3.58 14.13
CA ARG A 171 -16.97 -3.60 13.62
C ARG A 171 -16.23 -4.90 13.93
N LYS A 172 -15.42 -5.35 12.96
CA LYS A 172 -14.42 -6.40 13.16
C LYS A 172 -13.06 -5.74 13.27
N ARG A 173 -12.30 -6.13 14.29
CA ARG A 173 -10.85 -5.89 14.37
C ARG A 173 -10.16 -7.01 13.61
N CYS A 174 -8.97 -6.75 13.07
CA CYS A 174 -8.13 -7.82 12.58
C CYS A 174 -6.96 -8.08 13.54
N SER A 175 -6.40 -9.27 13.43
CA SER A 175 -5.33 -9.74 14.29
C SER A 175 -4.21 -10.35 13.46
N LEU A 176 -2.98 -10.04 13.88
CA LEU A 176 -1.76 -10.61 13.35
C LEU A 176 -1.09 -11.42 14.45
N ARG A 177 -0.51 -12.56 14.08
CA ARG A 177 0.25 -13.40 15.00
C ARG A 177 1.69 -13.59 14.53
N PRO A 178 2.57 -12.60 14.75
CA PRO A 178 3.98 -12.74 14.50
C PRO A 178 4.61 -13.80 15.41
N ALA A 179 5.55 -14.54 14.87
CA ALA A 179 6.27 -15.61 15.52
C ALA A 179 7.78 -15.39 15.38
N PHE A 180 8.51 -15.72 16.44
CA PHE A 180 9.97 -15.81 16.43
C PHE A 180 10.37 -17.29 16.53
N ALA A 181 11.17 -17.74 15.56
CA ALA A 181 11.66 -19.10 15.41
C ALA A 181 13.17 -19.06 15.11
N PRO A 182 14.04 -18.98 16.13
CA PRO A 182 15.48 -18.90 15.91
C PRO A 182 16.02 -20.22 15.35
N LEU A 183 16.57 -20.18 14.14
CA LEU A 183 17.18 -21.31 13.42
C LEU A 183 18.73 -21.22 13.40
N GLY A 184 19.32 -20.05 13.64
CA GLY A 184 20.78 -19.89 13.76
C GLY A 184 21.24 -18.42 13.74
N PRO A 185 22.56 -18.16 13.79
CA PRO A 185 23.39 -18.41 14.98
C PRO A 185 22.77 -17.84 16.27
N VAL A 186 23.23 -18.29 17.44
CA VAL A 186 22.84 -17.75 18.76
C VAL A 186 23.01 -16.22 18.79
N GLY A 187 22.13 -15.52 19.50
CA GLY A 187 22.22 -14.08 19.67
C GLY A 187 20.90 -13.34 19.38
N LEU A 188 21.00 -12.02 19.46
CA LEU A 188 19.90 -11.11 19.15
C LEU A 188 19.54 -11.16 17.66
N LYS A 189 18.25 -11.24 17.38
CA LYS A 189 17.65 -11.16 16.04
C LYS A 189 16.64 -10.04 16.01
N THR A 190 16.65 -9.28 14.93
CA THR A 190 15.71 -8.17 14.71
C THR A 190 15.11 -8.22 13.31
N ALA A 191 13.83 -7.89 13.22
CA ALA A 191 13.11 -7.72 11.97
C ALA A 191 12.05 -6.64 12.12
N ASN A 192 11.36 -6.32 11.03
CA ASN A 192 10.22 -5.43 11.02
C ASN A 192 9.04 -6.14 10.37
N LEU A 193 7.88 -6.02 10.98
CA LEU A 193 6.59 -6.30 10.34
C LEU A 193 6.16 -5.01 9.64
N LEU A 194 5.95 -5.06 8.33
CA LEU A 194 5.46 -3.96 7.52
C LEU A 194 4.02 -4.25 7.11
N ILE A 195 3.13 -3.29 7.30
CA ILE A 195 1.71 -3.41 7.00
C ILE A 195 1.33 -2.30 6.00
N SER A 196 0.82 -2.70 4.85
CA SER A 196 0.34 -1.85 3.75
C SER A 196 -1.20 -1.79 3.77
N CYS A 197 -1.81 -0.64 3.50
CA CYS A 197 -3.26 -0.36 3.61
C CYS A 197 -3.66 0.77 2.66
N ASN A 198 -4.68 1.59 2.92
CA ASN A 198 -5.11 2.74 2.08
C ASN A 198 -5.32 4.05 2.90
N ALA A 199 -4.49 4.35 3.90
CA ALA A 199 -4.68 5.54 4.73
C ALA A 199 -3.83 6.75 4.26
N PRO A 200 -4.37 7.98 4.28
CA PRO A 200 -3.65 9.21 3.92
C PRO A 200 -2.48 9.53 4.86
N ASP A 201 -1.34 9.95 4.30
CA ASP A 201 -0.17 10.56 4.98
C ASP A 201 0.82 9.70 5.80
N SER A 202 1.34 8.56 5.33
CA SER A 202 2.64 8.04 5.83
C SER A 202 3.07 6.69 5.25
N LEU A 203 4.37 6.43 5.44
CA LEU A 203 5.10 5.17 5.30
C LEU A 203 4.34 3.94 5.85
N PRO A 204 4.62 2.71 5.36
CA PRO A 204 3.98 1.50 5.85
C PRO A 204 4.07 1.38 7.37
N LEU A 205 2.95 0.99 8.00
CA LEU A 205 2.86 0.75 9.43
C LEU A 205 3.91 -0.29 9.83
N LYS A 206 4.76 0.08 10.78
CA LYS A 206 5.96 -0.69 11.11
C LYS A 206 5.94 -1.14 12.56
N VAL A 207 6.01 -2.45 12.77
CA VAL A 207 6.21 -3.04 14.11
C VAL A 207 7.61 -3.64 14.21
N LYS A 208 8.40 -3.15 15.16
CA LYS A 208 9.76 -3.65 15.41
C LYS A 208 9.71 -4.99 16.12
N LEU A 209 10.39 -6.00 15.60
CA LEU A 209 10.48 -7.34 16.19
C LEU A 209 11.88 -7.57 16.72
N LYS A 210 12.00 -8.09 17.94
CA LYS A 210 13.27 -8.55 18.51
C LYS A 210 13.13 -9.85 19.30
N GLY A 211 14.15 -10.69 19.29
CA GLY A 211 14.22 -11.91 20.09
C GLY A 211 15.65 -12.42 20.18
N HIS A 212 15.94 -13.26 21.18
CA HIS A 212 17.27 -13.82 21.38
C HIS A 212 17.24 -15.34 21.22
N GLY A 213 17.93 -15.87 20.21
CA GLY A 213 18.07 -17.31 19.98
C GLY A 213 19.19 -17.91 20.84
N PHE A 214 18.97 -19.04 21.50
CA PHE A 214 20.01 -19.76 22.25
C PHE A 214 19.94 -21.28 22.05
N ILE A 215 21.00 -22.01 22.38
CA ILE A 215 21.02 -23.48 22.36
C ILE A 215 20.78 -23.97 23.79
N ARG A 216 19.89 -24.96 23.98
CA ARG A 216 19.77 -25.64 25.28
C ARG A 216 21.01 -26.49 25.49
N GLN A 217 21.70 -26.26 26.61
CA GLN A 217 22.72 -27.16 27.13
C GLN A 217 22.06 -28.41 27.71
#